data_AF-A0A6G3XP36-F1
#
_entry.id   AF-A0A6G3XP36-F1
#
_cell.length_a   1.000
_cell.length_b   1.000
_cell.length_c   1.000
_cell.angle_alpha   90.00
_cell.angle_beta   90.00
_cell.angle_gamma   90.00
#
_symmetry.space_group_name_H-M   'P 1'
#
loop_
_entity.id
_entity.type
_entity.pdbx_description
1 polymer ?
#
loop_
_entity_poly.entity_id
_entity_poly.type
_entity_poly.pdbx_seq_one_letter_code
_entity_poly.pdbx_strand_id
1 'polypeptide(L)' 'SGTAETPGVITMRLGDLVVVLNAAPTTADQRLAAPAGKTYALHPVQAKGADSTVKRARYDGESATFTVPGRTVAVFTLR' A
#
# COMPACT_ATOMS: atom_id res chain seq x y z
N SER A 1 -2.65 -3.83 -12.28
CA SER A 1 -2.63 -5.29 -12.10
C SER A 1 -2.05 -6.01 -13.28
N GLY A 2 -0.95 -6.75 -13.05
CA GLY A 2 -0.24 -7.55 -14.06
C GLY A 2 -0.42 -9.06 -13.88
N THR A 3 0.13 -9.87 -14.78
CA THR A 3 -0.06 -11.33 -14.85
C THR A 3 0.53 -12.12 -13.67
N ALA A 4 1.37 -11.50 -12.84
CA ALA A 4 1.98 -12.09 -11.65
C ALA A 4 1.42 -11.53 -10.32
N GLU A 5 0.30 -10.81 -10.34
CA GLU A 5 -0.24 -10.19 -9.13
C GLU A 5 -0.94 -11.18 -8.19
N THR A 6 -0.92 -10.82 -6.91
CA THR A 6 -1.65 -11.51 -5.85
C THR A 6 -3.16 -11.43 -6.12
N PRO A 7 -3.87 -12.56 -6.25
CA PRO A 7 -5.32 -12.54 -6.47
C PRO A 7 -6.06 -11.72 -5.40
N GLY A 8 -7.00 -10.89 -5.84
CA GLY A 8 -7.79 -10.03 -4.95
C GLY A 8 -7.05 -8.79 -4.44
N VAL A 9 -5.84 -8.51 -4.95
CA VAL A 9 -5.07 -7.29 -4.65
C VAL A 9 -4.86 -6.50 -5.92
N ILE A 10 -5.12 -5.20 -5.87
CA ILE A 10 -4.86 -4.27 -6.98
C ILE A 10 -3.93 -3.18 -6.46
N THR A 11 -2.80 -3.00 -7.15
CA THR A 11 -1.88 -1.89 -6.89
C THR A 11 -1.95 -0.86 -8.02
N MET A 12 -2.13 0.40 -7.67
CA MET A 12 -2.23 1.54 -8.60
C MET A 12 -1.20 2.62 -8.23
N ARG A 13 -0.61 3.22 -9.26
CA ARG A 13 0.24 4.41 -9.13
C ARG A 13 -0.45 5.59 -9.80
N LEU A 14 -0.65 6.68 -9.07
CA LEU A 14 -1.37 7.87 -9.51
C LEU A 14 -0.57 9.10 -9.09
N GLY A 15 0.38 9.54 -9.93
CA GLY A 15 1.28 10.64 -9.57
C GLY A 15 2.19 10.28 -8.40
N ASP A 16 2.05 11.01 -7.29
CA ASP A 16 2.76 10.80 -6.01
C ASP A 16 2.07 9.79 -5.09
N LEU A 17 0.91 9.24 -5.50
CA LEU A 17 0.16 8.26 -4.74
C LEU A 17 0.43 6.83 -5.18
N VAL A 18 0.46 5.94 -4.19
CA VAL A 18 0.31 4.50 -4.37
C VAL A 18 -0.96 4.07 -3.65
N VAL A 19 -1.88 3.42 -4.37
CA VAL A 19 -3.10 2.87 -3.79
C VAL A 19 -3.05 1.36 -3.88
N VAL A 20 -3.27 0.70 -2.75
CA VAL A 20 -3.37 -0.75 -2.67
C VAL A 20 -4.77 -1.11 -2.17
N LEU A 21 -5.55 -1.76 -3.02
CA LEU A 21 -6.84 -2.33 -2.67
C LEU A 21 -6.64 -3.81 -2.39
N ASN A 22 -6.72 -4.22 -1.13
CA ASN A 22 -6.65 -5.61 -0.72
C ASN A 22 -8.06 -6.12 -0.36
N ALA A 23 -8.71 -6.79 -1.32
CA ALA A 23 -10.01 -7.42 -1.11
C ALA A 23 -9.92 -8.81 -0.46
N ALA A 24 -8.71 -9.39 -0.38
CA ALA A 24 -8.48 -10.68 0.24
C ALA A 24 -8.64 -10.59 1.77
N PRO A 25 -8.94 -11.71 2.48
CA PRO A 25 -9.07 -11.71 3.93
C PRO A 25 -7.73 -11.58 4.67
N THR A 26 -6.61 -11.83 3.99
CA THR A 26 -5.26 -11.85 4.56
C THR A 26 -4.49 -10.58 4.24
N THR A 27 -3.48 -10.26 5.04
CA THR A 27 -2.50 -9.22 4.71
C THR A 27 -1.82 -9.53 3.38
N ALA A 28 -1.61 -8.50 2.58
CA ALA A 28 -0.88 -8.57 1.32
C ALA A 28 0.38 -7.72 1.40
N ASP A 29 1.48 -8.27 0.89
CA ASP A 29 2.72 -7.55 0.66
C ASP A 29 2.89 -7.31 -0.83
N GLN A 30 3.00 -6.05 -1.24
CA GLN A 30 3.13 -5.64 -2.63
C GLN A 30 4.46 -4.94 -2.83
N ARG A 31 5.36 -5.58 -3.56
CA ARG A 31 6.64 -4.99 -3.92
C ARG A 31 6.49 -4.20 -5.20
N LEU A 32 6.78 -2.91 -5.14
CA LEU A 32 6.87 -2.08 -6.34
C LEU A 32 8.34 -1.81 -6.62
N ALA A 33 8.77 -2.02 -7.86
CA ALA A 33 10.00 -1.41 -8.36
C ALA A 33 9.80 0.11 -8.34
N ALA A 34 10.19 0.74 -7.23
CA ALA A 34 10.30 2.18 -7.13
C ALA A 34 11.68 2.60 -7.67
N PRO A 35 11.79 3.72 -8.40
CA PRO A 35 13.08 4.36 -8.59
C PRO A 35 13.73 4.55 -7.21
N ALA A 36 15.01 4.21 -7.10
CA ALA A 36 15.74 4.27 -5.85
C ALA A 36 15.56 5.64 -5.16
N GLY A 37 15.39 5.64 -3.83
CA GLY A 37 15.32 6.86 -3.02
C GLY A 37 13.93 7.43 -2.76
N LYS A 38 12.84 6.81 -3.25
CA LYS A 38 11.47 7.22 -2.89
C LYS A 38 11.01 6.59 -1.59
N THR A 39 10.55 7.42 -0.65
CA THR A 39 9.91 6.96 0.58
C THR A 39 8.43 7.30 0.56
N TYR A 40 7.60 6.38 1.05
CA TYR A 40 6.15 6.57 1.13
C TYR A 40 5.69 6.47 2.58
N ALA A 41 4.58 7.14 2.87
CA ALA A 41 3.88 6.98 4.14
C ALA A 41 2.37 6.91 3.92
N LEU A 42 1.67 6.34 4.89
CA LEU A 42 0.21 6.29 4.87
C LEU A 42 -0.35 7.72 4.76
N HIS A 43 -1.33 7.92 3.87
CA HIS A 43 -1.92 9.22 3.62
C HIS A 43 -2.48 9.81 4.93
N PRO A 44 -2.29 11.12 5.21
CA PRO A 44 -2.63 11.71 6.51
C PRO A 44 -4.08 11.48 6.95
N VAL A 45 -5.02 11.44 6.01
CA VAL A 45 -6.44 11.14 6.28
C VAL A 45 -6.61 9.75 6.90
N GLN A 46 -5.92 8.73 6.37
CA GLN A 46 -6.00 7.38 6.92
C GLN A 46 -5.18 7.24 8.20
N ALA A 47 -4.00 7.86 8.24
CA ALA A 47 -3.13 7.84 9.43
C ALA A 47 -3.80 8.49 10.66
N LYS A 48 -4.58 9.56 10.46
CA LYS A 48 -5.32 10.28 11.50
C LYS A 48 -6.78 9.83 11.64
N GLY A 49 -7.25 8.92 10.79
CA GLY A 49 -8.65 8.46 10.75
C GLY A 49 -9.05 7.59 11.95
N ALA A 50 -10.28 7.07 11.95
CA ALA A 50 -10.78 6.22 13.04
C ALA A 50 -10.46 4.72 12.87
N ASP A 51 -10.31 4.24 11.63
CA ASP A 51 -10.11 2.82 11.34
C ASP A 51 -8.71 2.36 11.78
N SER A 52 -8.67 1.50 12.80
CA SER A 52 -7.43 0.92 13.32
C SER A 52 -6.81 -0.13 12.40
N THR A 53 -7.56 -0.64 11.43
CA THR A 53 -7.09 -1.61 10.44
C THR A 53 -6.17 -0.95 9.44
N VAL A 54 -6.65 0.08 8.73
CA VAL A 54 -5.81 0.78 7.73
C VAL A 54 -4.57 1.45 8.33
N LYS A 55 -4.63 1.87 9.61
CA LYS A 55 -3.47 2.44 10.32
C LYS A 55 -2.28 1.49 10.46
N ARG A 56 -2.50 0.17 10.32
CA ARG A 56 -1.41 -0.83 10.33
C ARG A 56 -0.73 -0.98 8.97
N ALA A 57 -1.27 -0.39 7.92
CA ALA A 57 -0.65 -0.41 6.61
C ALA A 57 0.64 0.42 6.60
N ARG A 58 1.69 -0.10 5.97
CA ARG A 58 3.04 0.49 6.03
C ARG A 58 3.81 0.27 4.75
N TYR A 59 4.83 1.11 4.56
CA TYR A 59 5.83 0.98 3.52
C TYR A 59 7.19 0.69 4.17
N ASP A 60 7.88 -0.32 3.66
CA ASP A 60 9.28 -0.59 3.95
C ASP A 60 10.15 -0.08 2.80
N GLY A 61 10.99 0.92 3.10
CA GLY A 61 11.87 1.55 2.13
C GLY A 61 13.08 0.73 1.73
N GLU A 62 13.49 -0.25 2.54
CA GLU A 62 14.63 -1.12 2.22
C GLU A 62 14.24 -2.13 1.12
N SER A 63 13.08 -2.76 1.27
CA SER A 63 12.58 -3.76 0.33
C SER A 63 11.68 -3.20 -0.79
N ALA A 64 11.26 -1.93 -0.67
CA ALA A 64 10.24 -1.26 -1.50
C ALA A 64 8.88 -2.00 -1.47
N THR A 65 8.46 -2.39 -0.26
CA THR A 65 7.27 -3.22 -0.03
C THR A 65 6.17 -2.47 0.70
N PHE A 66 4.94 -2.58 0.20
CA PHE A 66 3.73 -2.08 0.83
C PHE A 66 3.00 -3.24 1.51
N THR A 67 2.89 -3.20 2.84
CA THR A 67 2.13 -4.18 3.62
C THR A 67 0.76 -3.62 3.92
N VAL A 68 -0.29 -4.31 3.51
CA VAL A 68 -1.69 -3.85 3.64
C VAL A 68 -2.56 -4.96 4.23
N PRO A 69 -3.24 -4.72 5.38
CA PRO A 69 -4.14 -5.70 5.97
C PRO A 69 -5.24 -6.18 5.02
N GLY A 70 -5.82 -7.34 5.30
CA GLY A 70 -6.96 -7.86 4.54
C GLY A 70 -8.15 -6.91 4.56
N ARG A 71 -8.99 -6.96 3.53
CA ARG A 71 -10.23 -6.18 3.37
C ARG A 71 -10.03 -4.68 3.61
N THR A 72 -8.96 -4.12 3.07
CA THR A 72 -8.50 -2.75 3.33
C THR A 72 -8.12 -2.07 2.02
N VAL A 73 -8.40 -0.77 1.93
CA VAL A 73 -7.78 0.11 0.94
C VAL A 73 -6.79 1.01 1.66
N ALA A 74 -5.51 0.93 1.32
CA ALA A 74 -4.46 1.79 1.85
C ALA A 74 -3.93 2.72 0.76
N VAL A 75 -3.94 4.02 1.05
CA VAL A 75 -3.41 5.07 0.20
C VAL A 75 -2.12 5.56 0.82
N PHE A 76 -1.04 5.50 0.06
CA PHE A 76 0.25 6.01 0.44
C PHE A 76 0.59 7.22 -0.43
N THR A 77 1.25 8.21 0.18
CA THR A 77 1.77 9.40 -0.51
C THR A 77 3.27 9.43 -0.40
N LEU A 78 3.93 9.94 -1.45
CA LEU A 78 5.35 10.22 -1.42
C LEU A 78 5.67 11.20 -0.28
N ARG A 79 6.79 10.96 0.41
CA ARG A 79 7.38 11.81 1.44
C ARG A 79 8.54 12.62 0.90
#